data_AF-A0A2A5SV10-F1
#
_entry.id   AF-A0A2A5SV10-F1
#
_cell.length_a   1.000
_cell.length_b   1.000
_cell.length_c   1.000
_cell.angle_alpha   90.00
_cell.angle_beta   90.00
_cell.angle_gamma   90.00
#
_symmetry.space_group_name_H-M   'P 1'
#
loop_
_entity.id
_entity.type
_entity.pdbx_description
1 polymer ?
#
loop_
_entity_poly.entity_id
_entity_poly.type
_entity_poly.pdbx_seq_one_letter_code
_entity_poly.pdbx_strand_id
1 'polypeptide(L)'
;MMKADWDMTPVKGGSGNAFFGKSDEERVFIKKNGSPFLPSIYLEGITPKVLWTKRTAEGDTLSAQPWIDGHTLSPEDMEDRQINHILAHLHDSKKLVESYKKLGSQIVLPEQLLEDCVRNTEALQTNHFLSGIIEEMRKEIPEIKNEEVVVVHGDVNHKNWLVDDNSGKIYLVDWDTVFLSDSMVDMAHVLSHYIKPTNWSLWLMTSGVRPRSDIMEKVAWYGKLSFLRQISEYLSRGKMKEVNQEILGLRKFCELF
;
A
#
# COMPACT_ATOMS: atom_id res chain seq x y z
N MET A 1 25.51 25.14 1.85
CA MET A 1 24.79 26.39 1.58
C MET A 1 23.47 25.99 0.91
N MET A 2 22.34 25.99 1.63
CA MET A 2 21.02 25.66 1.03
C MET A 2 20.16 26.91 1.13
N LYS A 3 19.97 27.57 -0.01
CA LYS A 3 19.31 28.88 -0.15
C LYS A 3 18.33 28.86 -1.33
N ALA A 4 17.70 27.72 -1.60
CA ALA A 4 16.56 27.68 -2.49
C ALA A 4 15.31 27.83 -1.62
N ASP A 5 14.75 29.04 -1.59
CA ASP A 5 13.36 29.24 -1.22
C ASP A 5 12.54 28.62 -2.35
N TRP A 6 12.11 27.37 -2.17
CA TRP A 6 11.28 26.68 -3.15
C TRP A 6 9.91 27.35 -3.20
N ASP A 7 9.46 27.75 -4.39
CA ASP A 7 8.08 28.13 -4.58
C ASP A 7 7.23 26.85 -4.53
N MET A 8 6.38 26.75 -3.50
CA MET A 8 5.63 25.54 -3.18
C MET A 8 4.16 25.73 -3.54
N THR A 9 3.71 25.02 -4.57
CA THR A 9 2.29 24.97 -4.95
C THR A 9 1.69 23.64 -4.51
N PRO A 10 0.57 23.63 -3.76
CA PRO A 10 -0.10 22.38 -3.40
C PRO A 10 -0.49 21.56 -4.64
N VAL A 11 -0.23 20.25 -4.62
CA VAL A 11 -0.70 19.34 -5.67
C VAL A 11 -2.21 19.18 -5.52
N LYS A 12 -2.96 19.51 -6.58
CA LYS A 12 -4.43 19.42 -6.57
C LYS A 12 -4.89 17.98 -6.35
N GLY A 13 -5.89 17.80 -5.48
CA GLY A 13 -6.54 16.50 -5.23
C GLY A 13 -5.81 15.58 -4.23
N GLY A 14 -4.71 16.03 -3.60
CA GLY A 14 -4.00 15.29 -2.56
C GLY A 14 -4.45 15.60 -1.12
N SER A 15 -3.83 14.95 -0.14
CA SER A 15 -4.09 15.07 1.32
C SER A 15 -3.75 16.44 1.94
N GLY A 16 -3.44 17.46 1.13
CA GLY A 16 -2.92 18.75 1.58
C GLY A 16 -1.45 18.75 2.00
N ASN A 17 -0.80 17.58 1.98
CA ASN A 17 0.59 17.39 2.41
C ASN A 17 1.59 17.24 1.25
N ALA A 18 1.15 17.35 0.00
CA ALA A 18 1.97 17.19 -1.19
C ALA A 18 2.06 18.51 -1.97
N PHE A 19 3.28 18.89 -2.35
CA PHE A 19 3.57 20.15 -3.00
C PHE A 19 4.49 19.95 -4.20
N PHE A 20 4.23 20.69 -5.26
CA PHE A 20 5.18 20.92 -6.33
C PHE A 20 6.12 22.05 -5.90
N GLY A 21 7.42 21.75 -5.83
CA GLY A 21 8.46 22.72 -5.59
C GLY A 21 9.16 23.11 -6.89
N LYS A 22 9.32 24.40 -7.13
CA LYS A 22 10.14 24.93 -8.23
C LYS A 22 11.24 25.87 -7.71
N SER A 23 12.45 25.68 -8.21
CA SER A 23 13.59 26.60 -8.02
C SER A 23 14.37 26.66 -9.33
N ASP A 24 14.47 27.83 -9.95
CA ASP A 24 15.06 28.03 -11.28
C ASP A 24 14.47 27.05 -12.34
N GLU A 25 15.29 26.13 -12.86
CA GLU A 25 14.91 25.07 -13.82
C GLU A 25 14.62 23.71 -13.15
N GLU A 26 14.84 23.58 -11.84
CA GLU A 26 14.63 22.33 -11.11
C GLU A 26 13.19 22.21 -10.60
N ARG A 27 12.65 21.00 -10.74
CA ARG A 27 11.32 20.60 -10.27
C ARG A 27 11.45 19.47 -9.27
N VAL A 28 10.78 19.60 -8.13
CA VAL A 28 10.76 18.59 -7.07
C VAL A 28 9.36 18.32 -6.59
N PHE A 29 9.11 17.09 -6.17
CA PHE A 29 7.96 16.74 -5.37
C PHE A 29 8.32 16.85 -3.89
N ILE A 30 7.55 17.61 -3.11
CA ILE A 30 7.77 17.81 -1.68
C ILE A 30 6.60 17.22 -0.90
N LYS A 31 6.89 16.28 0.01
CA LYS A 31 5.92 15.72 0.94
C LYS A 31 6.18 16.24 2.35
N LYS A 32 5.12 16.79 2.96
CA LYS A 32 5.08 17.24 4.35
C LYS A 32 4.67 16.08 5.24
N ASN A 33 5.41 15.87 6.33
CA ASN A 33 5.20 14.84 7.35
C ASN A 33 5.05 13.42 6.78
N GLY A 34 5.75 13.12 5.68
CA GLY A 34 5.80 11.78 5.12
C GLY A 34 6.52 10.80 6.05
N SER A 35 6.31 9.50 5.81
CA SER A 35 6.88 8.43 6.63
C SER A 35 8.39 8.61 6.92
N PRO A 36 8.84 8.54 8.19
CA PRO A 36 10.25 8.60 8.56
C PRO A 36 11.05 7.39 8.02
N PHE A 37 10.35 6.38 7.50
CA PHE A 37 10.94 5.20 6.91
C PHE A 37 11.37 5.38 5.44
N LEU A 38 10.91 6.45 4.78
CA LEU A 38 11.16 6.72 3.36
C LEU A 38 12.65 6.63 2.95
N PRO A 39 13.63 7.12 3.74
CA PRO A 39 15.04 6.95 3.39
C PRO A 39 15.49 5.49 3.30
N SER A 40 14.94 4.59 4.12
CA SER A 40 15.28 3.15 4.07
C SER A 40 14.72 2.49 2.81
N ILE A 41 13.47 2.81 2.45
CA ILE A 41 12.82 2.32 1.23
C ILE A 41 13.56 2.77 -0.02
N TYR A 42 14.01 4.03 -0.05
CA TYR A 42 14.80 4.55 -1.16
C TYR A 42 16.10 3.77 -1.35
N LEU A 43 16.80 3.38 -0.26
CA LEU A 43 18.06 2.63 -0.37
C LEU A 43 17.87 1.24 -0.99
N GLU A 44 16.66 0.67 -0.93
CA GLU A 44 16.27 -0.57 -1.63
C GLU A 44 15.75 -0.31 -3.05
N GLY A 45 15.74 0.94 -3.52
CA GLY A 45 15.41 1.31 -4.90
C GLY A 45 13.92 1.24 -5.27
N ILE A 46 13.04 1.06 -4.27
CA ILE A 46 11.59 0.84 -4.42
C ILE A 46 10.83 2.15 -4.68
N THR A 47 11.25 3.25 -4.05
CA THR A 47 10.62 4.57 -4.17
C THR A 47 11.61 5.58 -4.76
N PRO A 48 11.15 6.72 -5.34
CA PRO A 48 12.05 7.72 -5.89
C PRO A 48 13.03 8.26 -4.85
N LYS A 49 14.22 8.67 -5.31
CA LYS A 49 15.29 9.15 -4.43
C LYS A 49 14.84 10.30 -3.55
N VAL A 50 15.17 10.24 -2.25
CA VAL A 50 15.05 11.41 -1.38
C VAL A 50 16.26 12.32 -1.63
N LEU A 51 16.02 13.52 -2.15
CA LEU A 51 17.05 14.53 -2.41
C LEU A 51 17.52 15.18 -1.11
N TRP A 52 16.57 15.54 -0.25
CA TRP A 52 16.82 16.13 1.05
C TRP A 52 15.62 15.98 1.98
N THR A 53 15.88 16.09 3.28
CA THR A 53 14.86 16.20 4.33
C THR A 53 15.18 17.43 5.18
N LYS A 54 14.17 18.24 5.50
CA LYS A 54 14.29 19.48 6.27
C LYS A 54 13.19 19.57 7.32
N ARG A 55 13.58 19.86 8.57
CA ARG A 55 12.62 20.20 9.62
C ARG A 55 12.32 21.70 9.60
N THR A 56 11.05 22.07 9.62
CA THR A 56 10.62 23.48 9.67
C THR A 56 10.66 24.01 11.11
N ALA A 57 10.59 25.34 11.27
CA ALA A 57 10.51 25.97 12.59
C ALA A 57 9.23 25.59 13.34
N GLU A 58 8.15 25.28 12.60
CA GLU A 58 6.86 24.82 13.12
C GLU A 58 6.89 23.35 13.55
N GLY A 59 8.00 22.64 13.32
CA GLY A 59 8.23 21.27 13.76
C GLY A 59 7.92 20.20 12.71
N ASP A 60 7.35 20.59 11.56
CA ASP A 60 7.06 19.69 10.44
C ASP A 60 8.33 19.16 9.77
N THR A 61 8.23 17.99 9.16
CA THR A 61 9.31 17.40 8.37
C THR A 61 8.94 17.44 6.89
N LEU A 62 9.73 18.11 6.08
CA LEU A 62 9.61 18.14 4.62
C LEU A 62 10.62 17.18 4.00
N SER A 63 10.18 16.34 3.07
CA SER A 63 11.06 15.50 2.25
C SER A 63 10.85 15.82 0.79
N ALA A 64 11.94 16.02 0.05
CA ALA A 64 11.91 16.29 -1.38
C ALA A 64 12.40 15.08 -2.19
N GLN A 65 11.69 14.78 -3.27
CA GLN A 65 12.02 13.77 -4.26
C GLN A 65 12.06 14.42 -5.66
N PRO A 66 12.76 13.85 -6.65
CA PRO A 66 12.71 14.33 -8.02
C PRO A 66 11.27 14.42 -8.50
N TRP A 67 10.98 15.45 -9.27
CA TRP A 67 9.77 15.42 -10.09
C TRP A 67 9.97 14.39 -11.20
N ILE A 68 9.14 13.34 -11.19
CA ILE A 68 9.11 12.32 -12.23
C ILE A 68 8.02 12.73 -13.22
N ASP A 69 8.39 12.96 -14.47
CA ASP A 69 7.45 13.09 -15.56
C ASP A 69 6.95 11.68 -15.92
N GLY A 70 5.77 11.34 -15.43
CA GLY A 70 5.25 9.98 -15.43
C GLY A 70 3.74 9.91 -15.20
N HIS A 71 3.21 8.69 -15.16
CA HIS A 71 1.80 8.41 -14.90
C HIS A 71 1.62 7.32 -13.85
N THR A 72 0.45 7.29 -13.23
CA THR A 72 0.08 6.18 -12.34
C THR A 72 -0.46 5.01 -13.16
N LEU A 73 -0.20 3.77 -12.74
CA LEU A 73 -0.79 2.59 -13.38
C LEU A 73 -2.31 2.65 -13.38
N SER A 74 -2.94 2.11 -14.42
CA SER A 74 -4.36 1.74 -14.43
C SER A 74 -4.56 0.35 -13.78
N PRO A 75 -5.80 -0.04 -13.42
CA PRO A 75 -6.08 -1.40 -12.95
C PRO A 75 -5.60 -2.49 -13.91
N GLU A 76 -5.65 -2.25 -15.22
CA GLU A 76 -5.23 -3.21 -16.25
C GLU A 76 -3.71 -3.35 -16.32
N ASP A 77 -2.96 -2.29 -15.98
CA ASP A 77 -1.48 -2.32 -16.00
C ASP A 77 -0.89 -3.08 -14.79
N MET A 78 -1.72 -3.42 -13.80
CA MET A 78 -1.30 -4.12 -12.58
C MET A 78 -0.82 -5.57 -12.82
N GLU A 79 -0.94 -6.08 -14.06
CA GLU A 79 -0.34 -7.35 -14.48
C GLU A 79 1.16 -7.24 -14.80
N ASP A 80 1.75 -6.04 -14.79
CA ASP A 80 3.19 -5.83 -15.05
C ASP A 80 4.06 -6.57 -14.03
N ARG A 81 5.07 -7.30 -14.52
CA ARG A 81 5.97 -8.09 -13.67
C ARG A 81 6.81 -7.23 -12.72
N GLN A 82 7.10 -5.98 -13.04
CA GLN A 82 7.84 -5.10 -12.13
C GLN A 82 7.14 -4.99 -10.77
N ILE A 83 5.80 -5.01 -10.73
CA ILE A 83 5.02 -4.98 -9.49
C ILE A 83 5.34 -6.18 -8.60
N ASN A 84 5.32 -7.39 -9.17
CA ASN A 84 5.61 -8.60 -8.42
C ASN A 84 7.05 -8.61 -7.89
N HIS A 85 8.02 -8.11 -8.68
CA HIS A 85 9.42 -8.06 -8.28
C HIS A 85 9.64 -7.02 -7.18
N ILE A 86 8.98 -5.87 -7.26
CA ILE A 86 9.06 -4.81 -6.24
C ILE A 86 8.48 -5.31 -4.91
N LEU A 87 7.31 -5.96 -4.92
CA LEU A 87 6.71 -6.51 -3.70
C LEU A 87 7.55 -7.65 -3.12
N ALA A 88 8.04 -8.56 -3.96
CA ALA A 88 8.92 -9.63 -3.49
C ALA A 88 10.20 -9.07 -2.84
N HIS A 89 10.80 -8.04 -3.45
CA HIS A 89 11.99 -7.39 -2.89
C HIS A 89 11.70 -6.67 -1.57
N LEU A 90 10.58 -5.96 -1.47
CA LEU A 90 10.11 -5.30 -0.25
C LEU A 90 9.95 -6.33 0.89
N HIS A 91 9.21 -7.41 0.62
CA HIS A 91 8.84 -8.40 1.61
C HIS A 91 10.03 -9.28 2.04
N ASP A 92 11.01 -9.52 1.16
CA ASP A 92 12.21 -10.31 1.52
C ASP A 92 13.28 -9.50 2.30
N SER A 93 13.22 -8.16 2.31
CA SER A 93 14.28 -7.35 2.93
C SER A 93 14.22 -7.36 4.47
N LYS A 94 15.03 -8.23 5.07
CA LYS A 94 15.31 -8.24 6.53
C LYS A 94 15.89 -6.91 7.02
N LYS A 95 16.65 -6.22 6.17
CA LYS A 95 17.21 -4.89 6.50
C LYS A 95 16.10 -3.86 6.70
N LEU A 96 15.06 -3.90 5.86
CA LEU A 96 13.89 -3.03 6.02
C LEU A 96 13.16 -3.34 7.33
N VAL A 97 12.94 -4.62 7.65
CA VAL A 97 12.32 -5.02 8.93
C VAL A 97 13.12 -4.50 10.13
N GLU A 98 14.43 -4.71 10.15
CA GLU A 98 15.30 -4.23 11.22
C GLU A 98 15.31 -2.70 11.33
N SER A 99 15.40 -2.00 10.18
CA SER A 99 15.38 -0.54 10.14
C SER A 99 14.07 0.02 10.66
N TYR A 100 12.93 -0.57 10.28
CA TYR A 100 11.63 -0.11 10.73
C TYR A 100 11.42 -0.38 12.23
N LYS A 101 11.84 -1.55 12.74
CA LYS A 101 11.83 -1.84 14.19
C LYS A 101 12.65 -0.84 14.99
N LYS A 102 13.79 -0.35 14.47
CA LYS A 102 14.61 0.69 15.12
C LYS A 102 13.90 2.04 15.23
N LEU A 103 12.89 2.30 14.40
CA LEU A 103 12.01 3.47 14.51
C LEU A 103 10.90 3.29 15.57
N GLY A 104 10.89 2.16 16.29
CA GLY A 104 9.92 1.87 17.35
C GLY A 104 8.61 1.26 16.83
N SER A 105 8.57 0.80 15.58
CA SER A 105 7.37 0.17 15.02
C SER A 105 7.05 -1.18 15.67
N GLN A 106 5.77 -1.48 15.76
CA GLN A 106 5.26 -2.73 16.29
C GLN A 106 4.71 -3.62 15.16
N ILE A 107 4.66 -4.90 15.45
CA ILE A 107 4.04 -5.90 14.57
C ILE A 107 2.53 -5.75 14.71
N VAL A 108 1.84 -5.66 13.57
CA VAL A 108 0.37 -5.63 13.50
C VAL A 108 -0.12 -7.00 13.08
N LEU A 109 -0.86 -7.64 13.97
CA LEU A 109 -1.41 -8.98 13.75
C LEU A 109 -2.66 -8.94 12.87
N PRO A 110 -3.03 -10.06 12.21
CA PRO A 110 -4.16 -10.09 11.28
C PRO A 110 -5.48 -9.74 11.98
N GLU A 111 -5.70 -10.26 13.19
CA GLU A 111 -6.85 -9.90 14.03
C GLU A 111 -6.95 -8.38 14.25
N GLN A 112 -5.83 -7.72 14.57
CA GLN A 112 -5.79 -6.28 14.80
C GLN A 112 -6.17 -5.51 13.53
N LEU A 113 -5.69 -5.95 12.35
CA LEU A 113 -6.05 -5.33 11.07
C LEU A 113 -7.57 -5.41 10.81
N LEU A 114 -8.17 -6.56 11.08
CA LEU A 114 -9.61 -6.75 10.91
C LEU A 114 -10.39 -5.85 11.89
N GLU A 115 -10.07 -5.91 13.18
CA GLU A 115 -10.78 -5.16 14.20
C GLU A 115 -10.62 -3.64 14.03
N ASP A 116 -9.44 -3.16 13.63
CA ASP A 116 -9.22 -1.75 13.32
C ASP A 116 -10.06 -1.31 12.12
N CYS A 117 -10.18 -2.15 11.08
CA CYS A 117 -11.03 -1.87 9.93
C CYS A 117 -12.51 -1.78 10.32
N VAL A 118 -12.98 -2.72 11.16
CA VAL A 118 -14.39 -2.81 11.60
C VAL A 118 -14.74 -1.65 12.54
N ARG A 119 -13.88 -1.34 13.50
CA ARG A 119 -14.11 -0.28 14.50
C ARG A 119 -14.24 1.10 13.86
N ASN A 120 -13.49 1.35 12.79
CA ASN A 120 -13.46 2.65 12.12
C ASN A 120 -14.61 2.87 11.12
N THR A 121 -15.43 1.84 10.83
CA THR A 121 -16.49 1.93 9.82
C THR A 121 -17.80 1.28 10.27
N GLU A 122 -18.75 2.12 10.68
CA GLU A 122 -20.09 1.70 11.14
C GLU A 122 -20.85 0.85 10.11
N ALA A 123 -20.72 1.17 8.82
CA ALA A 123 -21.40 0.44 7.75
C ALA A 123 -20.96 -1.04 7.66
N LEU A 124 -19.73 -1.37 8.07
CA LEU A 124 -19.24 -2.75 8.12
C LEU A 124 -19.96 -3.56 9.22
N GLN A 125 -20.42 -2.90 10.28
CA GLN A 125 -21.11 -3.54 11.40
C GLN A 125 -22.62 -3.67 11.15
N THR A 126 -23.20 -2.72 10.42
CA THR A 126 -24.66 -2.62 10.22
C THR A 126 -25.16 -3.30 8.94
N ASN A 127 -24.31 -3.42 7.91
CA ASN A 127 -24.68 -4.14 6.70
C ASN A 127 -24.61 -5.66 6.90
N HIS A 128 -25.74 -6.35 6.80
CA HIS A 128 -25.86 -7.78 7.09
C HIS A 128 -24.95 -8.69 6.24
N PHE A 129 -24.62 -8.29 5.02
CA PHE A 129 -23.69 -9.05 4.18
C PHE A 129 -22.25 -8.87 4.65
N LEU A 130 -21.84 -7.62 4.92
CA LEU A 130 -20.47 -7.31 5.35
C LEU A 130 -20.21 -7.86 6.76
N SER A 131 -21.14 -7.69 7.69
CA SER A 131 -21.01 -8.21 9.05
C SER A 131 -20.96 -9.74 9.07
N GLY A 132 -21.74 -10.41 8.21
CA GLY A 132 -21.66 -11.87 8.04
C GLY A 132 -20.26 -12.35 7.64
N ILE A 133 -19.64 -11.69 6.66
CA ILE A 133 -18.26 -11.99 6.23
C ILE A 133 -17.27 -11.76 7.38
N ILE A 134 -17.41 -10.66 8.12
CA ILE A 134 -16.53 -10.33 9.24
C ILE A 134 -16.61 -11.40 10.34
N GLU A 135 -17.81 -11.89 10.66
CA GLU A 135 -18.00 -12.97 11.65
C GLU A 135 -17.38 -14.30 11.20
N GLU A 136 -17.38 -14.59 9.91
CA GLU A 136 -16.66 -15.75 9.36
C GLU A 136 -15.14 -15.54 9.47
N MET A 137 -14.63 -14.38 9.05
CA MET A 137 -13.21 -14.05 9.12
C MET A 137 -12.64 -14.11 10.54
N ARG A 138 -13.44 -13.75 11.56
CA ARG A 138 -13.06 -13.85 12.99
C ARG A 138 -12.82 -15.30 13.44
N LYS A 139 -13.43 -16.29 12.79
CA LYS A 139 -13.25 -17.72 13.11
C LYS A 139 -12.01 -18.32 12.45
N GLU A 140 -11.50 -17.67 11.40
CA GLU A 140 -10.46 -18.18 10.51
C GLU A 140 -9.27 -17.21 10.42
N ILE A 141 -8.93 -16.55 11.53
CA ILE A 141 -7.82 -15.59 11.59
C ILE A 141 -6.51 -16.32 11.27
N PRO A 142 -5.75 -15.89 10.24
CA PRO A 142 -4.47 -16.49 9.92
C PRO A 142 -3.45 -16.31 11.04
N GLU A 143 -2.66 -17.34 11.31
CA GLU A 143 -1.48 -17.23 12.16
C GLU A 143 -0.32 -16.62 11.37
N ILE A 144 0.44 -15.74 12.03
CA ILE A 144 1.69 -15.19 11.52
C ILE A 144 2.82 -15.53 12.48
N LYS A 145 3.86 -16.19 11.97
CA LYS A 145 5.07 -16.48 12.75
C LYS A 145 6.03 -15.30 12.70
N ASN A 146 6.89 -15.15 13.70
CA ASN A 146 7.84 -14.05 13.77
C ASN A 146 8.79 -13.97 12.56
N GLU A 147 9.13 -15.12 11.97
CA GLU A 147 9.95 -15.22 10.76
C GLU A 147 9.21 -14.84 9.47
N GLU A 148 7.87 -14.80 9.49
CA GLU A 148 7.01 -14.39 8.37
C GLU A 148 6.69 -12.89 8.41
N VAL A 149 7.11 -12.19 9.46
CA VAL A 149 6.88 -10.75 9.61
C VAL A 149 7.80 -9.98 8.68
N VAL A 150 7.18 -9.21 7.79
CA VAL A 150 7.85 -8.38 6.79
C VAL A 150 7.37 -6.94 6.90
N VAL A 151 8.04 -6.03 6.18
CA VAL A 151 7.50 -4.69 5.95
C VAL A 151 6.42 -4.78 4.87
N VAL A 152 5.22 -4.31 5.15
CA VAL A 152 4.13 -4.20 4.17
C VAL A 152 3.89 -2.74 3.84
N HIS A 153 3.57 -2.45 2.57
CA HIS A 153 3.21 -1.10 2.14
C HIS A 153 1.90 -0.64 2.77
N GLY A 154 0.90 -1.53 2.81
CA GLY A 154 -0.38 -1.27 3.45
C GLY A 154 -1.45 -0.69 2.51
N ASP A 155 -1.06 -0.05 1.40
CA ASP A 155 -1.97 0.43 0.35
C ASP A 155 -1.35 0.30 -1.06
N VAL A 156 -1.47 -0.86 -1.68
CA VAL A 156 -0.87 -1.14 -3.01
C VAL A 156 -1.84 -0.93 -4.17
N ASN A 157 -2.81 -0.03 -4.01
CA ASN A 157 -3.74 0.36 -5.07
C ASN A 157 -2.99 0.89 -6.31
N HIS A 158 -3.48 0.63 -7.54
CA HIS A 158 -2.86 1.08 -8.80
C HIS A 158 -2.42 2.55 -8.81
N LYS A 159 -3.13 3.44 -8.10
CA LYS A 159 -2.80 4.86 -7.98
C LYS A 159 -1.48 5.16 -7.25
N ASN A 160 -1.00 4.23 -6.44
CA ASN A 160 0.25 4.35 -5.69
C ASN A 160 1.45 3.77 -6.45
N TRP A 161 1.25 3.33 -7.69
CA TRP A 161 2.32 2.87 -8.59
C TRP A 161 2.59 3.93 -9.64
N LEU A 162 3.79 4.50 -9.61
CA LEU A 162 4.23 5.56 -10.51
C LEU A 162 5.21 5.01 -11.55
N VAL A 163 4.87 5.17 -12.83
CA VAL A 163 5.75 4.85 -13.96
C VAL A 163 6.48 6.10 -14.40
N ASP A 164 7.79 6.02 -14.53
CA ASP A 164 8.59 7.04 -15.22
C ASP A 164 8.48 6.84 -16.73
N ASP A 165 7.88 7.80 -17.44
CA ASP A 165 7.61 7.70 -18.89
C ASP A 165 8.88 7.61 -19.73
N ASN A 166 10.01 8.09 -19.20
CA ASN A 166 11.27 8.09 -19.92
C ASN A 166 12.01 6.75 -19.81
N SER A 167 11.94 6.11 -18.64
CA SER A 167 12.71 4.88 -18.35
C SER A 167 11.86 3.62 -18.32
N GLY A 168 10.53 3.74 -18.21
CA GLY A 168 9.60 2.63 -17.98
C GLY A 168 9.72 2.01 -16.57
N LYS A 169 10.52 2.62 -15.69
CA LYS A 169 10.71 2.12 -14.33
C LYS A 169 9.47 2.42 -13.49
N ILE A 170 9.01 1.39 -12.77
CA ILE A 170 7.90 1.50 -11.82
C ILE A 170 8.44 1.76 -10.40
N TYR A 171 7.78 2.66 -9.69
CA TYR A 171 8.00 2.97 -8.29
C TYR A 171 6.73 2.76 -7.49
N LEU A 172 6.87 2.29 -6.25
CA LEU A 172 5.81 2.32 -5.25
C LEU A 172 5.95 3.58 -4.40
N VAL A 173 4.87 4.35 -4.30
CA VAL A 173 4.82 5.64 -3.59
C VAL A 173 3.72 5.63 -2.51
N ASP A 174 3.69 6.68 -1.71
CA ASP A 174 2.76 6.85 -0.58
C ASP A 174 2.93 5.89 0.61
N TRP A 175 4.14 5.90 1.16
CA TRP A 175 4.59 5.05 2.28
C TRP A 175 4.03 5.43 3.66
N ASP A 176 2.93 6.17 3.75
CA ASP A 176 2.38 6.61 5.05
C ASP A 176 1.62 5.50 5.78
N THR A 177 1.19 4.46 5.04
CA THR A 177 0.46 3.31 5.58
C THR A 177 1.35 2.10 5.86
N VAL A 178 2.67 2.28 5.88
CA VAL A 178 3.65 1.19 6.07
C VAL A 178 3.60 0.61 7.49
N PHE A 179 3.61 -0.72 7.63
CA PHE A 179 3.71 -1.39 8.93
C PHE A 179 4.42 -2.75 8.84
N LEU A 180 4.59 -3.44 9.98
CA LEU A 180 5.12 -4.81 10.02
C LEU A 180 3.97 -5.81 10.13
N SER A 181 3.84 -6.74 9.18
CA SER A 181 2.82 -7.79 9.20
C SER A 181 3.14 -8.89 8.19
N ASP A 182 2.15 -9.69 7.83
CA ASP A 182 2.22 -10.74 6.81
C ASP A 182 2.23 -10.10 5.40
N SER A 183 3.09 -10.59 4.50
CA SER A 183 3.18 -10.09 3.12
C SER A 183 1.84 -10.19 2.36
N MET A 184 0.95 -11.09 2.78
CA MET A 184 -0.37 -11.27 2.19
C MET A 184 -1.27 -10.03 2.30
N VAL A 185 -0.97 -9.08 3.19
CA VAL A 185 -1.65 -7.77 3.20
C VAL A 185 -1.56 -7.09 1.83
N ASP A 186 -0.37 -7.03 1.24
CA ASP A 186 -0.16 -6.40 -0.06
C ASP A 186 -0.45 -7.39 -1.19
N MET A 187 0.05 -8.63 -1.08
CA MET A 187 -0.05 -9.62 -2.15
C MET A 187 -1.51 -10.01 -2.44
N ALA A 188 -2.32 -10.24 -1.41
CA ALA A 188 -3.72 -10.60 -1.60
C ALA A 188 -4.54 -9.42 -2.14
N HIS A 189 -4.17 -8.16 -1.83
CA HIS A 189 -4.80 -6.99 -2.47
C HIS A 189 -4.60 -7.06 -3.99
N VAL A 190 -3.36 -7.21 -4.45
CA VAL A 190 -3.07 -7.29 -5.89
C VAL A 190 -3.81 -8.46 -6.55
N LEU A 191 -3.76 -9.64 -5.94
CA LEU A 191 -4.43 -10.83 -6.46
C LEU A 191 -5.95 -10.67 -6.55
N SER A 192 -6.58 -10.15 -5.49
CA SER A 192 -8.04 -10.05 -5.41
C SER A 192 -8.64 -8.94 -6.27
N HIS A 193 -7.91 -7.87 -6.54
CA HIS A 193 -8.43 -6.69 -7.25
C HIS A 193 -7.99 -6.62 -8.72
N TYR A 194 -6.82 -7.16 -9.07
CA TYR A 194 -6.20 -6.92 -10.36
C TYR A 194 -5.89 -8.19 -11.16
N ILE A 195 -5.52 -9.28 -10.49
CA ILE A 195 -5.07 -10.49 -11.19
C ILE A 195 -6.23 -11.49 -11.34
N LYS A 196 -6.42 -12.03 -12.54
CA LYS A 196 -7.41 -13.08 -12.77
C LYS A 196 -7.11 -14.33 -11.92
N PRO A 197 -8.10 -15.00 -11.30
CA PRO A 197 -7.87 -16.17 -10.45
C PRO A 197 -7.06 -17.30 -11.11
N THR A 198 -7.24 -17.51 -12.42
CA THR A 198 -6.48 -18.50 -13.20
C THR A 198 -4.97 -18.23 -13.23
N ASN A 199 -4.55 -16.99 -12.97
CA ASN A 199 -3.16 -16.55 -13.00
C ASN A 199 -2.54 -16.42 -11.61
N TRP A 200 -3.31 -16.59 -10.52
CA TRP A 200 -2.82 -16.40 -9.15
C TRP A 200 -1.62 -17.28 -8.82
N SER A 201 -1.67 -18.56 -9.20
CA SER A 201 -0.56 -19.50 -8.96
C SER A 201 0.74 -19.02 -9.62
N LEU A 202 0.67 -18.54 -10.86
CA LEU A 202 1.84 -18.03 -11.57
C LEU A 202 2.35 -16.75 -10.92
N TRP A 203 1.45 -15.83 -10.57
CA TRP A 203 1.80 -14.57 -9.92
C TRP A 203 2.52 -14.80 -8.58
N LEU A 204 1.95 -15.67 -7.73
CA LEU A 204 2.55 -16.05 -6.44
C LEU A 204 3.95 -16.66 -6.62
N MET A 205 4.10 -17.60 -7.55
CA MET A 205 5.40 -18.23 -7.82
C MET A 205 6.44 -17.21 -8.31
N THR A 206 6.03 -16.23 -9.12
CA THR A 206 6.93 -15.16 -9.60
C THR A 206 7.38 -14.25 -8.45
N SER A 207 6.54 -14.10 -7.42
CA SER A 207 6.87 -13.40 -6.17
C SER A 207 7.63 -14.27 -5.15
N GLY A 208 8.03 -15.50 -5.51
CA GLY A 208 8.76 -16.41 -4.62
C GLY A 208 7.88 -17.19 -3.63
N VAL A 209 6.55 -17.10 -3.74
CA VAL A 209 5.60 -17.79 -2.86
C VAL A 209 5.00 -19.00 -3.56
N ARG A 210 5.08 -20.17 -2.91
CA ARG A 210 4.48 -21.39 -3.46
C ARG A 210 2.97 -21.42 -3.16
N PRO A 211 2.08 -21.58 -4.16
CA PRO A 211 0.63 -21.61 -3.96
C PRO A 211 0.18 -22.95 -3.36
N ARG A 212 0.39 -23.11 -2.05
CA ARG A 212 -0.11 -24.23 -1.25
C ARG A 212 -1.50 -23.92 -0.71
N SER A 213 -2.22 -24.92 -0.21
CA SER A 213 -3.58 -24.73 0.35
C SER A 213 -3.61 -23.69 1.47
N ASP A 214 -2.65 -23.75 2.40
CA ASP A 214 -2.49 -22.78 3.50
C ASP A 214 -2.27 -21.34 3.01
N ILE A 215 -1.54 -21.18 1.90
CA ILE A 215 -1.34 -19.86 1.28
C ILE A 215 -2.62 -19.37 0.59
N MET A 216 -3.37 -20.26 -0.06
CA MET A 216 -4.62 -19.88 -0.70
C MET A 216 -5.70 -19.50 0.32
N GLU A 217 -5.72 -20.15 1.48
CA GLU A 217 -6.54 -19.73 2.63
C GLU A 217 -6.16 -18.32 3.11
N LYS A 218 -4.86 -18.01 3.23
CA LYS A 218 -4.40 -16.64 3.48
C LYS A 218 -4.85 -15.67 2.39
N VAL A 219 -4.73 -16.02 1.10
CA VAL A 219 -5.20 -15.17 -0.01
C VAL A 219 -6.69 -14.89 0.10
N ALA A 220 -7.50 -15.90 0.46
CA ALA A 220 -8.94 -15.71 0.69
C ALA A 220 -9.19 -14.73 1.84
N TRP A 221 -8.54 -14.91 2.98
CA TRP A 221 -8.75 -14.08 4.16
C TRP A 221 -8.27 -12.64 3.95
N TYR A 222 -7.04 -12.44 3.48
CA TYR A 222 -6.49 -11.10 3.23
C TYR A 222 -7.14 -10.41 2.02
N GLY A 223 -7.64 -11.17 1.04
CA GLY A 223 -8.43 -10.64 -0.07
C GLY A 223 -9.76 -10.05 0.43
N LYS A 224 -10.48 -10.77 1.29
CA LYS A 224 -11.69 -10.24 1.97
C LYS A 224 -11.35 -8.99 2.78
N LEU A 225 -10.27 -9.03 3.58
CA LEU A 225 -9.79 -7.86 4.34
C LEU A 225 -9.51 -6.65 3.42
N SER A 226 -8.88 -6.89 2.26
CA SER A 226 -8.59 -5.85 1.29
C SER A 226 -9.85 -5.15 0.80
N PHE A 227 -10.88 -5.89 0.41
CA PHE A 227 -12.18 -5.30 0.03
C PHE A 227 -12.81 -4.50 1.16
N LEU A 228 -12.79 -5.02 2.39
CA LEU A 228 -13.34 -4.30 3.56
C LEU A 228 -12.61 -2.98 3.81
N ARG A 229 -11.28 -2.95 3.68
CA ARG A 229 -10.47 -1.74 3.80
C ARG A 229 -10.77 -0.73 2.69
N GLN A 230 -10.94 -1.19 1.45
CA GLN A 230 -11.32 -0.33 0.33
C GLN A 230 -12.73 0.26 0.50
N ILE A 231 -13.69 -0.54 0.96
CA ILE A 231 -15.06 -0.08 1.29
C ILE A 231 -15.00 1.00 2.38
N SER A 232 -14.26 0.73 3.47
CA SER A 232 -14.03 1.69 4.56
C SER A 232 -13.46 3.02 4.05
N GLU A 233 -12.45 2.96 3.19
CA GLU A 233 -11.81 4.16 2.64
C GLU A 233 -12.72 4.94 1.68
N TYR A 234 -13.48 4.27 0.83
CA TYR A 234 -14.42 4.97 -0.05
C TYR A 234 -15.61 5.56 0.72
N LEU A 235 -16.06 4.90 1.78
CA LEU A 235 -17.09 5.44 2.68
C LEU A 235 -16.62 6.72 3.38
N SER A 236 -15.39 6.73 3.92
CA SER A 236 -14.82 7.92 4.59
C SER A 236 -14.73 9.13 3.65
N ARG A 237 -14.58 8.88 2.34
CA ARG A 237 -14.53 9.89 1.28
C ARG A 237 -15.90 10.18 0.62
N GLY A 238 -16.98 9.56 1.07
CA GLY A 238 -18.33 9.73 0.51
C GLY A 238 -18.51 9.19 -0.93
N LYS A 239 -17.62 8.29 -1.37
CA LYS A 239 -17.55 7.75 -2.74
C LYS A 239 -18.46 6.53 -2.91
N MET A 240 -19.77 6.75 -2.85
CA MET A 240 -20.76 5.65 -2.82
C MET A 240 -20.78 4.78 -4.08
N LYS A 241 -20.37 5.31 -5.25
CA LYS A 241 -20.28 4.51 -6.47
C LYS A 241 -19.18 3.44 -6.33
N GLU A 242 -18.02 3.85 -5.86
CA GLU A 242 -16.87 2.98 -5.60
C GLU A 242 -17.18 2.00 -4.47
N VAL A 243 -17.84 2.42 -3.38
CA VAL A 243 -18.31 1.50 -2.32
C VAL A 243 -19.15 0.36 -2.89
N ASN A 244 -20.13 0.67 -3.74
CA ASN A 244 -20.98 -0.36 -4.34
C ASN A 244 -20.19 -1.29 -5.28
N GLN A 245 -19.21 -0.77 -6.00
CA GLN A 245 -18.32 -1.57 -6.85
C GLN A 245 -17.49 -2.54 -6.02
N GLU A 246 -16.92 -2.09 -4.89
CA GLU A 246 -16.15 -2.95 -3.99
C GLU A 246 -17.01 -4.02 -3.30
N ILE A 247 -18.24 -3.69 -2.89
CA ILE A 247 -19.18 -4.69 -2.33
C ILE A 247 -19.53 -5.76 -3.38
N LEU A 248 -19.74 -5.37 -4.64
CA LEU A 248 -19.98 -6.31 -5.74
C LEU A 248 -18.73 -7.15 -6.05
N GLY A 249 -17.54 -6.54 -5.97
CA GLY A 249 -16.25 -7.22 -6.09
C GLY A 249 -16.08 -8.29 -5.01
N LEU A 250 -16.32 -7.92 -3.75
CA LEU A 250 -16.26 -8.82 -2.61
C LEU A 250 -17.21 -10.02 -2.76
N ARG A 251 -18.44 -9.80 -3.25
CA ARG A 251 -19.38 -10.91 -3.52
C ARG A 251 -18.80 -11.92 -4.50
N LYS A 252 -18.31 -11.44 -5.65
CA LYS A 252 -17.70 -12.29 -6.68
C LYS A 252 -16.43 -12.98 -6.19
N PHE A 253 -15.66 -12.30 -5.35
CA PHE A 253 -14.45 -12.85 -4.76
C PHE A 253 -14.78 -13.99 -3.79
N CYS A 254 -15.81 -13.83 -2.95
CA CYS A 254 -16.27 -14.88 -2.05
C CYS A 254 -16.77 -16.12 -2.80
N GLU A 255 -17.34 -15.98 -4.00
CA GLU A 255 -17.79 -17.13 -4.83
C GLU A 255 -16.63 -18.01 -5.35
N LEU A 256 -15.36 -17.57 -5.19
CA LEU A 256 -14.19 -18.35 -5.59
C LEU A 256 -13.80 -19.45 -4.58
N PHE A 257 -14.39 -19.43 -3.37
CA PHE A 257 -14.06 -20.30 -2.24
C PHE A 257 -15.32 -20.92 -1.64
#